data_AF-A0A250KSE5-F1
#
_entry.id   AF-A0A250KSE5-F1
#
_cell.length_a   1.000
_cell.length_b   1.000
_cell.length_c   1.000
_cell.angle_alpha   90.00
_cell.angle_beta   90.00
_cell.angle_gamma   90.00
#
_symmetry.space_group_name_H-M   'P 1'
#
loop_
_entity.id
_entity.type
_entity.pdbx_description
1 polymer ?
#
loop_
_entity_poly.entity_id
_entity_poly.type
_entity_poly.pdbx_seq_one_letter_code
_entity_poly.pdbx_strand_id
1 'polypeptide(L)'
;MEFIIGNIIRIHPMALVRWPKLEDAKARDRIEELTRGWPGKPDYFVDTLAQGIARVAASQYPKPVIVRTSDFKTNEYARLIGGREFEP
;
A
#
# COMPACT_ATOMS: atom_id res chain seq x y z
N MET A 1 4.53 9.62 -4.41
CA MET A 1 4.04 8.24 -4.22
C MET A 1 3.10 8.11 -3.02
N GLU A 2 3.29 8.99 -2.05
CA GLU A 2 2.78 8.93 -0.70
C GLU A 2 1.25 9.06 -0.67
N PHE A 3 0.69 9.89 -1.54
CA PHE A 3 -0.76 10.00 -1.69
C PHE A 3 -1.43 8.67 -2.06
N ILE A 4 -0.82 7.90 -2.97
CA ILE A 4 -1.34 6.59 -3.41
C ILE A 4 -1.29 5.61 -2.23
N ILE A 5 -0.17 5.57 -1.50
CA ILE A 5 0.00 4.68 -0.35
C ILE A 5 -0.97 5.07 0.79
N GLY A 6 -1.01 6.35 1.17
CA GLY A 6 -1.77 6.82 2.33
C GLY A 6 -3.29 6.88 2.14
N ASN A 7 -3.78 7.15 0.92
CA ASN A 7 -5.21 7.34 0.68
C ASN A 7 -5.87 6.20 -0.10
N ILE A 8 -5.14 5.58 -1.02
CA ILE A 8 -5.70 4.55 -1.90
C ILE A 8 -5.40 3.17 -1.30
N ILE A 9 -4.12 2.84 -1.14
CA ILE A 9 -3.67 1.52 -0.66
C ILE A 9 -4.01 1.34 0.82
N ARG A 10 -3.67 2.30 1.68
CA ARG A 10 -3.97 2.40 3.13
C ARG A 10 -3.42 1.28 4.04
N ILE A 11 -2.87 0.21 3.47
CA ILE A 11 -2.36 -0.96 4.19
C ILE A 11 -0.83 -0.95 4.20
N HIS A 12 -0.25 -1.30 5.34
CA HIS A 12 1.19 -1.46 5.46
C HIS A 12 1.68 -2.64 4.59
N PRO A 13 2.74 -2.51 3.77
CA PRO A 13 3.20 -3.58 2.88
C PRO A 13 3.49 -4.90 3.61
N MET A 14 4.14 -4.82 4.77
CA MET A 14 4.45 -6.02 5.57
C MET A 14 3.20 -6.66 6.20
N ALA A 15 2.14 -5.89 6.41
CA ALA A 15 0.87 -6.43 6.88
C ALA A 15 0.20 -7.28 5.79
N LEU A 16 0.39 -6.98 4.51
CA LEU A 16 -0.08 -7.83 3.40
C LEU A 16 0.73 -9.12 3.30
N VAL A 17 2.05 -9.03 3.46
CA VAL A 17 2.96 -10.18 3.37
C VAL A 17 2.79 -11.14 4.56
N ARG A 18 2.64 -10.60 5.77
CA ARG A 18 2.52 -11.37 7.02
C ARG A 18 1.09 -11.46 7.55
N TRP A 19 0.09 -11.15 6.72
CA TRP A 19 -1.33 -11.09 7.09
C TRP A 19 -1.83 -12.23 7.99
N PRO A 20 -1.51 -13.52 7.74
CA PRO A 20 -2.02 -14.61 8.58
C PRO A 20 -1.55 -14.53 10.04
N LYS A 21 -0.40 -13.88 10.28
CA LYS A 21 0.30 -13.80 11.56
C LYS A 21 0.11 -12.47 12.29
N LEU A 22 -0.64 -11.53 11.72
CA LEU A 22 -0.96 -10.26 12.39
C LEU A 22 -1.74 -10.53 13.68
N GLU A 23 -1.34 -9.85 14.75
CA GLU A 23 -2.00 -9.94 16.06
C GLU A 23 -3.31 -9.13 16.06
N ASP A 24 -3.31 -7.98 15.38
CA ASP A 24 -4.50 -7.14 15.24
C ASP A 24 -5.57 -7.80 14.35
N ALA A 25 -6.56 -8.42 14.99
CA ALA A 25 -7.71 -9.03 14.33
C ALA A 25 -8.51 -8.03 13.48
N LYS A 26 -8.67 -6.78 13.93
CA LYS A 26 -9.41 -5.75 13.17
C LYS A 26 -8.65 -5.36 11.91
N ALA A 27 -7.32 -5.25 12.00
CA ALA A 27 -6.48 -5.02 10.83
C ALA A 27 -6.58 -6.19 9.84
N ARG A 28 -6.55 -7.45 10.32
CA ARG A 28 -6.71 -8.63 9.45
C ARG A 28 -8.03 -8.63 8.69
N ASP A 29 -9.15 -8.38 9.38
CA ASP A 29 -10.48 -8.33 8.76
C ASP A 29 -10.55 -7.22 7.70
N ARG A 30 -10.00 -6.05 8.02
CA ARG A 30 -9.98 -4.93 7.09
C ARG A 30 -9.12 -5.20 5.86
N ILE A 31 -7.97 -5.86 6.05
CA ILE A 31 -7.10 -6.29 4.96
C ILE A 31 -7.82 -7.32 4.09
N GLU A 32 -8.50 -8.30 4.68
CA GLU A 32 -9.28 -9.31 3.95
C GLU A 32 -10.36 -8.66 3.07
N GLU A 33 -11.10 -7.69 3.63
CA GLU A 33 -12.11 -6.94 2.89
C GLU A 33 -11.53 -6.14 1.72
N LEU A 34 -10.47 -5.37 1.97
CA LEU A 34 -9.87 -4.49 0.97
C LEU A 34 -9.11 -5.24 -0.13
N THR A 35 -8.60 -6.44 0.18
CA THR A 35 -7.85 -7.28 -0.77
C THR A 35 -8.72 -8.33 -1.43
N ARG A 36 -10.05 -8.30 -1.23
CA ARG A 36 -10.97 -9.28 -1.83
C ARG A 36 -10.88 -9.25 -3.36
N GLY A 37 -10.73 -10.43 -3.96
CA GLY A 37 -10.63 -10.60 -5.42
C GLY A 37 -9.21 -10.56 -5.97
N TRP A 38 -8.21 -10.27 -5.13
CA TRP A 38 -6.80 -10.40 -5.49
C TRP A 38 -6.30 -11.84 -5.29
N PRO A 39 -5.49 -12.40 -6.22
CA PRO A 39 -4.90 -13.73 -6.05
C PRO A 39 -4.02 -13.85 -4.81
N GLY A 40 -3.23 -12.81 -4.54
CA GLY A 40 -2.43 -12.63 -3.33
C GLY A 40 -2.61 -11.25 -2.73
N LYS A 41 -2.51 -11.16 -1.41
CA LYS A 41 -2.60 -9.87 -0.70
C LYS A 41 -1.50 -8.89 -1.10
N PRO A 42 -0.24 -9.30 -1.33
CA PRO A 42 0.77 -8.40 -1.87
C PRO A 42 0.42 -7.84 -3.26
N ASP A 43 -0.30 -8.59 -4.09
CA ASP A 43 -0.67 -8.16 -5.46
C ASP A 43 -1.54 -6.91 -5.43
N TYR A 44 -2.45 -6.80 -4.44
CA TYR A 44 -3.24 -5.58 -4.21
C TYR A 44 -2.35 -4.33 -4.12
N PHE A 45 -1.22 -4.42 -3.42
CA PHE A 45 -0.31 -3.28 -3.28
C PHE A 45 0.37 -2.94 -4.60
N VAL A 46 0.94 -3.96 -5.26
CA VAL A 46 1.71 -3.82 -6.50
C VAL A 46 0.83 -3.20 -7.58
N ASP A 47 -0.35 -3.77 -7.80
CA ASP A 47 -1.21 -3.35 -8.90
C ASP A 47 -1.87 -2.00 -8.62
N THR A 48 -2.30 -1.75 -7.39
CA THR A 48 -2.87 -0.44 -7.02
C THR A 48 -1.82 0.66 -7.16
N LEU A 49 -0.58 0.39 -6.75
CA LEU A 49 0.52 1.34 -6.90
C LEU A 49 0.85 1.57 -8.37
N ALA A 50 0.96 0.50 -9.16
CA ALA A 50 1.22 0.55 -10.59
C ALA A 50 0.16 1.37 -11.32
N GLN A 51 -1.13 1.13 -11.04
CA GLN A 51 -2.24 1.89 -11.64
C GLN A 51 -2.21 3.37 -11.24
N GLY A 52 -1.91 3.68 -9.98
CA GLY A 52 -1.80 5.05 -9.51
C GLY A 52 -0.67 5.83 -10.19
N ILE A 53 0.51 5.21 -10.31
CA ILE A 53 1.66 5.81 -11.01
C ILE A 53 1.37 5.92 -12.50
N ALA A 54 0.84 4.87 -13.13
CA ALA A 54 0.52 4.84 -14.55
C ALA A 54 -0.46 5.95 -14.93
N ARG A 55 -1.49 6.22 -14.10
CA ARG A 55 -2.45 7.30 -14.35
C ARG A 55 -1.78 8.68 -14.38
N VAL A 56 -0.83 8.94 -13.48
CA VAL A 56 -0.07 10.20 -13.44
C VAL A 56 0.89 10.29 -14.63
N ALA A 57 1.62 9.21 -14.91
CA ALA A 57 2.59 9.18 -16.01
C ALA A 57 1.90 9.31 -17.39
N ALA A 58 0.77 8.65 -17.58
CA ALA A 58 0.01 8.68 -18.83
C ALA A 58 -0.48 10.09 -19.16
N SER A 59 -0.81 10.93 -18.16
CA SER A 59 -1.25 12.31 -18.43
C SER A 59 -0.14 13.21 -18.97
N GLN A 60 1.13 12.82 -18.82
CA GLN A 60 2.29 13.56 -19.30
C GLN A 60 2.91 12.95 -20.56
N TYR A 61 2.41 11.82 -21.04
CA TYR A 61 2.96 11.14 -22.20
C TYR A 61 2.97 12.04 -23.45
N PRO A 62 4.06 12.08 -24.25
CA PRO A 62 5.28 11.26 -24.17
C PRO A 62 6.42 11.89 -23.34
N LYS A 63 6.16 12.95 -22.56
CA LYS A 63 7.20 13.62 -21.76
C LYS A 63 7.68 12.72 -20.62
N PRO A 64 8.96 12.81 -20.23
CA PRO A 64 9.49 12.05 -19.10
C PRO A 64 8.83 12.46 -17.79
N VAL A 65 8.59 11.47 -16.92
CA VAL A 65 8.10 11.67 -15.55
C VAL A 65 9.09 11.07 -14.58
N ILE A 66 9.58 11.90 -13.65
CA ILE A 66 10.51 11.46 -12.61
C ILE A 66 9.68 10.99 -11.42
N VAL A 67 9.77 9.69 -11.11
CA VAL A 67 9.10 9.12 -9.94
C VAL A 67 10.10 9.03 -8.80
N ARG A 68 9.78 9.67 -7.68
CA ARG A 68 10.49 9.48 -6.41
C ARG A 68 9.90 8.29 -5.66
N THR A 69 10.75 7.43 -5.14
CA THR A 69 10.36 6.35 -4.21
C THR A 69 9.76 6.93 -2.94
N SER A 70 9.08 6.07 -2.16
CA SER A 70 8.44 6.48 -0.90
C SER A 70 9.46 7.10 0.06
N ASP A 71 9.13 8.26 0.61
CA ASP A 71 9.85 8.95 1.69
C ASP A 71 9.05 8.90 3.02
N PHE A 72 8.12 7.94 3.13
CA PHE A 72 7.36 7.70 4.35
C PHE A 72 8.32 7.42 5.52
N LYS A 73 8.12 8.13 6.62
CA LYS A 73 8.79 7.85 7.90
C LYS A 73 8.08 6.70 8.62
N THR A 74 8.78 6.05 9.55
CA THR A 74 8.26 4.99 10.43
C THR A 74 6.92 5.38 11.05
N ASN A 75 6.78 6.60 11.57
CA ASN A 75 5.52 7.07 12.17
C ASN A 75 4.35 7.21 11.18
N GLU A 76 4.64 7.41 9.90
CA GLU A 76 3.64 7.47 8.84
C GLU A 76 3.25 6.05 8.39
N TYR A 77 4.20 5.12 8.29
CA TYR A 77 3.93 3.71 8.01
C TYR A 77 3.16 3.04 9.16
N ALA A 78 3.48 3.36 10.40
CA ALA A 78 2.79 2.87 11.60
C ALA A 78 1.30 3.25 11.64
N ARG A 79 0.90 4.32 10.94
CA ARG A 79 -0.50 4.77 10.85
C ARG A 79 -1.31 4.02 9.78
N LEU A 80 -0.66 3.27 8.90
CA LEU A 80 -1.35 2.42 7.94
C LEU A 80 -1.97 1.20 8.65
N ILE A 81 -2.95 0.58 8.00
CA ILE A 81 -3.61 -0.63 8.52
C ILE A 81 -2.55 -1.73 8.68
N GLY A 82 -2.44 -2.27 9.90
CA GLY A 82 -1.44 -3.29 10.26
C GLY A 82 -0.01 -2.77 10.36
N GLY A 83 0.23 -1.45 10.38
CA GLY A 83 1.58 -0.87 10.39
C GLY A 83 2.28 -0.89 11.75
N ARG A 84 1.53 -0.76 12.85
CA ARG A 84 2.10 -0.63 14.21
C ARG A 84 2.99 -1.80 14.64
N GLU A 85 2.73 -3.01 14.15
CA GLU A 85 3.54 -4.19 14.47
C GLU A 85 4.92 -4.18 13.80
N PHE A 86 5.11 -3.39 12.74
CA PHE A 86 6.34 -3.36 11.94
C PHE A 86 7.17 -2.10 12.15
N GLU A 87 6.56 -1.04 12.66
CA GLU A 87 7.13 0.30 12.77
C GLU A 87 6.94 0.81 14.21
N PRO A 88 7.76 0.34 15.17
CA PRO A 88 7.65 0.67 16.60
C PRO A 88 8.03 2.11 16.93
#